data_AF-F7VNX1-F1
#
_entry.id   AF-F7VNX1-F1
#
_cell.length_a   1.000
_cell.length_b   1.000
_cell.length_c   1.000
_cell.angle_alpha   90.00
_cell.angle_beta   90.00
_cell.angle_gamma   90.00
#
_symmetry.space_group_name_H-M   'P 1'
#
loop_
_entity.id
_entity.type
_entity.pdbx_description
1 polymer ?
#
loop_
_entity_poly.entity_id
_entity_poly.type
_entity_poly.pdbx_seq_one_letter_code
_entity_poly.pdbx_strand_id
1 'polypeptide(L)'
;MSNGNEATERSSLLGRDLPRPNGVFQDHPIFLRLCHAPWGFINQTTLVALRGLILIYLTILAPMLLDYKLYKREDGDSPLRIIFQFSTITFILLWLYHLAAFCWSYTHLYYPDLDEEDNTWETALLRKMSPPEQTITSRNRFYFSLYYTVSHVFAFINTFIFWAFVVPKGHGDLPRDRQRGGGGDDAGSLEDGGFFGHGWFEPFCVLNLWGYTALLALFEILLLNSIKRQIPVHTHIIGLVFLLCVYLGWASFGKLFIGRAPYFWLDPEFVRYRELMFGYCALFVVLGPAFFALMYGLIGLREELAEKYGSPSQASTPEGSQQGDEE
;
A
#
# COMPACT_ATOMS: atom_id res chain seq x y z
N MET A 1 -7.90 21.45 37.98
CA MET A 1 -8.62 20.83 36.85
C MET A 1 -8.56 21.79 35.67
N SER A 2 -7.57 21.63 34.79
CA SER A 2 -7.46 22.40 33.55
C SER A 2 -6.60 21.63 32.55
N ASN A 3 -7.02 20.43 32.19
CA ASN A 3 -6.43 19.63 31.12
C ASN A 3 -7.55 19.34 30.12
N GLY A 4 -7.64 20.12 29.05
CA GLY A 4 -8.71 19.90 28.06
C GLY A 4 -8.50 20.54 26.69
N ASN A 5 -7.75 21.64 26.58
CA ASN A 5 -7.76 22.43 25.34
C ASN A 5 -6.42 22.54 24.58
N GLU A 6 -5.28 22.20 25.18
CA GLU A 6 -3.97 22.36 24.48
C GLU A 6 -3.73 21.34 23.36
N ALA A 7 -4.29 20.12 23.47
CA ALA A 7 -4.12 19.08 22.45
C ALA A 7 -4.89 19.40 21.15
N THR A 8 -5.99 20.16 21.26
CA THR A 8 -6.86 20.53 20.13
C THR A 8 -6.34 21.76 19.38
N GLU A 9 -5.56 22.61 20.05
CA GLU A 9 -5.01 23.82 19.43
C GLU A 9 -3.76 23.51 18.59
N ARG A 10 -2.93 22.55 19.03
CA ARG A 10 -1.76 22.07 18.27
C ARG A 10 -2.11 21.31 16.99
N SER A 11 -3.28 20.68 16.91
CA SER A 11 -3.75 20.01 15.69
C SER A 11 -4.25 21.00 14.62
N SER A 12 -4.67 22.20 15.00
CA SER A 12 -5.12 23.24 14.05
C SER A 12 -3.97 23.98 13.35
N LEU A 13 -2.76 23.92 13.89
CA LEU A 13 -1.58 24.60 13.33
C LEU A 13 -0.89 23.80 12.20
N LEU A 14 -1.33 22.56 11.93
CA LEU A 14 -0.79 21.70 10.88
C LEU A 14 -1.46 21.86 9.51
N GLY A 15 -2.51 22.69 9.42
CA GLY A 15 -3.23 22.99 8.18
C GLY A 15 -2.91 24.36 7.56
N ARG A 16 -1.97 25.11 8.15
CA ARG A 16 -1.60 26.45 7.65
C ARG A 16 -0.11 26.46 7.37
N ASP A 17 0.24 26.56 6.09
CA ASP A 17 1.57 26.98 5.66
C ASP A 17 1.85 28.37 6.22
N LEU A 18 2.36 28.43 7.46
CA LEU A 18 2.77 29.69 8.08
C LEU A 18 4.09 30.11 7.42
N PRO A 19 4.15 31.30 6.79
CA PRO A 19 5.41 31.81 6.30
C PRO A 19 6.31 32.14 7.49
N ARG A 20 7.36 31.33 7.70
CA ARG A 20 8.53 31.74 8.48
C ARG A 20 9.37 32.73 7.66
N PRO A 21 10.22 33.56 8.30
CA PRO A 21 10.66 34.87 7.78
C PRO A 21 11.48 34.87 6.48
N ASN A 22 11.71 33.72 5.84
CA ASN A 22 12.61 33.57 4.69
C ASN A 22 11.93 33.04 3.42
N GLY A 23 10.60 32.97 3.34
CA GLY A 23 9.88 32.62 2.10
C GLY A 23 10.16 31.20 1.55
N VAL A 24 10.90 30.37 2.27
CA VAL A 24 11.09 28.94 1.96
C VAL A 24 9.98 28.18 2.66
N PHE A 25 8.97 27.76 1.89
CA PHE A 25 7.98 26.78 2.32
C PHE A 25 8.72 25.48 2.68
N GLN A 26 8.91 25.21 3.97
CA GLN A 26 9.47 23.93 4.39
C GLN A 26 8.39 22.86 4.30
N ASP A 27 8.44 22.10 3.22
CA ASP A 27 7.61 20.92 3.02
C ASP A 27 7.86 19.90 4.13
N HIS A 28 6.79 19.46 4.82
CA HIS A 28 6.93 18.49 5.91
C HIS A 28 7.63 17.18 5.46
N PRO A 29 8.46 16.59 6.33
CA PRO A 29 9.15 15.33 6.06
C PRO A 29 8.16 14.21 5.73
N ILE A 30 8.57 13.26 4.87
CA ILE A 30 7.67 12.20 4.34
C ILE A 30 7.08 11.32 5.46
N PHE A 31 7.85 11.09 6.52
CA PHE A 31 7.37 10.30 7.66
C PHE A 31 6.30 11.04 8.47
N LEU A 32 6.45 12.35 8.65
CA LEU A 32 5.41 13.16 9.30
C LEU A 32 4.13 13.15 8.46
N ARG A 33 4.26 13.24 7.14
CA ARG A 33 3.14 13.12 6.20
C ARG A 33 2.48 11.74 6.23
N LEU A 34 3.23 10.68 6.52
CA LEU A 34 2.66 9.36 6.75
C LEU A 34 1.81 9.34 8.02
N CYS A 35 2.29 9.99 9.07
CA CYS A 35 1.61 10.06 10.36
C CYS A 35 0.39 10.97 10.38
N HIS A 36 0.07 11.67 9.30
CA HIS A 36 -1.08 12.58 9.22
C HIS A 36 -1.98 12.29 8.03
N ALA A 37 -3.28 12.25 8.30
CA ALA A 37 -4.31 12.17 7.28
C ALA A 37 -4.47 13.54 6.59
N PRO A 38 -4.81 13.57 5.30
CA PRO A 38 -5.02 14.82 4.58
C PRO A 38 -6.41 15.44 4.84
N TRP A 39 -7.25 14.78 5.64
CA TRP A 39 -8.63 15.17 5.86
C TRP A 39 -8.85 15.72 7.26
N GLY A 40 -9.51 16.87 7.37
CA GLY A 40 -9.82 17.49 8.67
C GLY A 40 -10.76 16.67 9.55
N PHE A 41 -11.55 15.74 8.98
CA PHE A 41 -12.45 14.87 9.75
C PHE A 41 -11.74 13.65 10.37
N ILE A 42 -10.51 13.33 9.95
CA ILE A 42 -9.72 12.25 10.54
C ILE A 42 -8.74 12.87 11.52
N ASN A 43 -9.07 12.81 12.81
CA ASN A 43 -8.14 13.24 13.85
C ASN A 43 -6.99 12.21 14.03
N GLN A 44 -5.93 12.62 14.73
CA GLN A 44 -4.73 11.80 14.92
C GLN A 44 -5.03 10.47 15.62
N THR A 45 -5.89 10.47 16.64
CA THR A 45 -6.25 9.26 17.40
C THR A 45 -7.01 8.25 16.52
N THR A 46 -7.97 8.73 15.72
CA THR A 46 -8.71 7.92 14.75
C THR A 46 -7.77 7.34 13.70
N LEU A 47 -6.80 8.12 13.21
CA LEU A 47 -5.80 7.63 12.26
C LEU A 47 -4.97 6.47 12.84
N VAL A 48 -4.46 6.61 14.07
CA VAL A 48 -3.71 5.53 14.75
C VAL A 48 -4.58 4.29 14.93
N ALA A 49 -5.84 4.46 15.34
CA ALA A 49 -6.79 3.36 15.49
C ALA A 49 -7.06 2.64 14.15
N LEU A 50 -7.30 3.37 13.06
CA LEU A 50 -7.51 2.81 11.72
C LEU A 50 -6.28 2.02 11.25
N ARG A 51 -5.07 2.57 11.42
CA ARG A 51 -3.82 1.87 11.08
C ARG A 51 -3.64 0.60 11.92
N GLY A 52 -3.98 0.65 13.21
CA GLY A 52 -3.95 -0.52 14.10
C GLY A 52 -4.92 -1.61 13.67
N LEU A 53 -6.16 -1.24 13.30
CA LEU A 53 -7.15 -2.18 12.79
C LEU A 53 -6.70 -2.86 11.49
N ILE A 54 -6.12 -2.12 10.55
CA ILE A 54 -5.58 -2.67 9.31
C ILE A 54 -4.42 -3.62 9.61
N LEU A 55 -3.51 -3.26 10.50
CA LEU A 55 -2.37 -4.10 10.87
C LEU A 55 -2.83 -5.41 11.54
N ILE A 56 -3.77 -5.33 12.49
CA ILE A 56 -4.37 -6.51 13.14
C ILE A 56 -5.03 -7.40 12.09
N TYR A 57 -5.83 -6.81 11.20
CA TYR A 57 -6.50 -7.52 10.12
C TYR A 57 -5.50 -8.27 9.23
N LEU A 58 -4.44 -7.60 8.74
CA LEU A 58 -3.41 -8.24 7.92
C LEU A 58 -2.65 -9.32 8.69
N THR A 59 -2.40 -9.11 9.98
CA THR A 59 -1.67 -10.08 10.83
C THR A 59 -2.49 -11.35 11.07
N ILE A 60 -3.81 -11.23 11.27
CA ILE A 60 -4.74 -12.37 11.39
C ILE A 60 -4.91 -13.08 10.04
N LEU A 61 -4.91 -12.31 8.95
CA LEU A 61 -5.06 -12.83 7.60
C LEU A 61 -3.83 -13.66 7.16
N ALA A 62 -2.63 -13.32 7.61
CA ALA A 62 -1.39 -14.01 7.26
C ALA A 62 -1.42 -15.54 7.49
N PRO A 63 -1.76 -16.06 8.69
CA PRO A 63 -1.85 -17.52 8.91
C PRO A 63 -3.00 -18.15 8.10
N MET A 64 -4.11 -17.45 7.87
CA MET A 64 -5.22 -17.97 7.04
C MET A 64 -4.78 -18.14 5.58
N LEU A 65 -4.08 -17.16 5.01
CA LEU A 65 -3.54 -17.23 3.66
C LEU A 65 -2.45 -18.30 3.54
N LEU A 66 -1.64 -18.49 4.58
CA LEU A 66 -0.65 -19.55 4.64
C LEU A 66 -1.31 -20.94 4.64
N ASP A 67 -2.34 -21.14 5.48
CA ASP A 67 -3.13 -22.38 5.51
C ASP A 67 -3.77 -22.68 4.15
N TYR A 68 -4.38 -21.66 3.53
CA TYR A 68 -4.95 -21.77 2.19
C TYR A 68 -3.90 -22.20 1.14
N LYS A 69 -2.72 -21.59 1.15
CA LYS A 69 -1.64 -21.91 0.21
C LYS A 69 -0.96 -23.26 0.47
N LEU A 70 -0.93 -23.74 1.72
CA LEU A 70 -0.25 -24.97 2.10
C LEU A 70 -1.13 -26.22 2.02
N TYR A 71 -2.38 -26.15 2.48
CA TYR A 71 -3.19 -27.34 2.74
C TYR A 71 -4.41 -27.48 1.84
N LYS A 72 -4.97 -26.36 1.39
CA LYS A 72 -6.18 -26.37 0.53
C LYS A 72 -5.87 -26.28 -0.95
N ARG A 73 -4.65 -25.84 -1.28
CA ARG A 73 -4.14 -25.93 -2.64
C ARG A 73 -3.75 -27.38 -2.92
N GLU A 74 -4.59 -28.11 -3.65
CA GLU A 74 -4.34 -29.50 -4.12
C GLU A 74 -3.20 -29.59 -5.16
N ASP A 75 -2.22 -28.71 -5.09
CA ASP A 75 -0.97 -28.86 -5.81
C ASP A 75 -0.06 -29.65 -4.86
N GLY A 76 0.21 -30.93 -5.13
CA GLY A 76 1.16 -31.77 -4.37
C GLY A 76 2.62 -31.30 -4.44
N ASP A 77 2.84 -29.98 -4.42
CA ASP A 77 4.07 -29.25 -4.61
C ASP A 77 4.77 -28.94 -3.29
N SER A 78 6.04 -28.59 -3.38
CA SER A 78 6.83 -28.14 -2.24
C SER A 78 6.23 -26.87 -1.61
N PRO A 79 6.04 -26.83 -0.27
CA PRO A 79 5.65 -25.64 0.49
C PRO A 79 6.50 -24.40 0.21
N LEU A 80 7.75 -24.59 -0.20
CA LEU A 80 8.69 -23.52 -0.53
C LEU A 80 8.28 -22.72 -1.78
N ARG A 81 7.30 -23.16 -2.57
CA ARG A 81 6.82 -22.38 -3.72
C ARG A 81 6.24 -21.03 -3.31
N ILE A 82 5.67 -20.95 -2.11
CA ILE A 82 4.99 -19.77 -1.59
C ILE A 82 5.92 -18.55 -1.56
N ILE A 83 7.21 -18.73 -1.25
CA ILE A 83 8.19 -17.62 -1.15
C ILE A 83 8.57 -17.01 -2.51
N PHE A 84 8.29 -17.68 -3.62
CA PHE A 84 8.58 -17.21 -4.97
C PHE A 84 7.37 -16.54 -5.65
N GLN A 85 6.19 -16.62 -5.03
CA GLN A 85 4.98 -16.03 -5.58
C GLN A 85 4.96 -14.50 -5.37
N PHE A 86 4.60 -13.78 -6.43
CA PHE A 86 4.48 -12.32 -6.40
C PHE A 86 3.48 -11.84 -5.33
N SER A 87 2.37 -12.55 -5.15
CA SER A 87 1.36 -12.22 -4.14
C SER A 87 1.89 -12.31 -2.71
N THR A 88 2.77 -13.27 -2.43
CA THR A 88 3.41 -13.39 -1.11
C THR A 88 4.33 -12.21 -0.85
N ILE A 89 5.19 -11.87 -1.81
CA ILE A 89 6.11 -10.72 -1.70
C ILE A 89 5.30 -9.43 -1.52
N THR A 90 4.29 -9.23 -2.35
CA THR A 90 3.39 -8.07 -2.29
C THR A 90 2.70 -7.95 -0.95
N PHE A 91 2.15 -9.06 -0.44
CA PHE A 91 1.51 -9.10 0.88
C PHE A 91 2.49 -8.75 2.00
N ILE A 92 3.71 -9.30 1.98
CA ILE A 92 4.74 -9.01 2.98
C ILE A 92 5.15 -7.53 2.94
N LEU A 93 5.36 -6.96 1.74
CA LEU A 93 5.70 -5.55 1.59
C LEU A 93 4.57 -4.64 2.11
N LEU A 94 3.32 -4.97 1.82
CA LEU A 94 2.17 -4.20 2.30
C LEU A 94 2.01 -4.33 3.83
N TRP A 95 2.18 -5.53 4.39
CA TRP A 95 2.15 -5.78 5.83
C TRP A 95 3.25 -5.00 6.56
N LEU A 96 4.50 -5.08 6.08
CA LEU A 96 5.64 -4.33 6.63
C LEU A 96 5.42 -2.81 6.53
N TYR A 97 4.78 -2.35 5.45
CA TYR A 97 4.39 -0.94 5.32
C TYR A 97 3.40 -0.53 6.41
N HIS A 98 2.31 -1.29 6.61
CA HIS A 98 1.32 -0.96 7.64
C HIS A 98 1.87 -1.12 9.06
N LEU A 99 2.80 -2.05 9.28
CA LEU A 99 3.54 -2.16 10.55
C LEU A 99 4.33 -0.88 10.83
N ALA A 100 5.17 -0.45 9.88
CA ALA A 100 5.95 0.77 10.03
C ALA A 100 5.04 2.00 10.21
N ALA A 101 3.99 2.10 9.41
CA ALA A 101 3.08 3.24 9.47
C ALA A 101 2.30 3.30 10.80
N PHE A 102 1.90 2.15 11.35
CA PHE A 102 1.29 2.07 12.68
C PHE A 102 2.30 2.47 13.76
N CYS A 103 3.49 1.88 13.77
CA CYS A 103 4.54 2.20 14.75
C CYS A 103 4.88 3.70 14.75
N TRP A 104 5.07 4.30 13.57
CA TRP A 104 5.38 5.73 13.46
C TRP A 104 4.21 6.62 13.85
N SER A 105 2.98 6.28 13.47
CA SER A 105 1.82 7.09 13.87
C SER A 105 1.54 7.00 15.38
N TYR A 106 1.77 5.82 15.98
CA TYR A 106 1.60 5.59 17.41
C TYR A 106 2.66 6.34 18.22
N THR A 107 3.94 6.17 17.88
CA THR A 107 5.04 6.89 18.54
C THR A 107 4.90 8.41 18.38
N HIS A 108 4.53 8.88 17.19
CA HIS A 108 4.27 10.31 16.94
C HIS A 108 3.14 10.91 17.78
N LEU A 109 2.09 10.11 18.09
CA LEU A 109 0.96 10.58 18.91
C LEU A 109 1.26 10.53 20.41
N TYR A 110 1.85 9.44 20.90
CA TYR A 110 1.99 9.18 22.34
C TYR A 110 3.36 9.54 22.91
N TYR A 111 4.39 9.58 22.08
CA TYR A 111 5.79 9.83 22.47
C TYR A 111 6.45 10.83 21.50
N PRO A 112 5.95 12.08 21.41
CA PRO A 112 6.44 13.06 20.44
C PRO A 112 7.89 13.49 20.71
N ASP A 113 8.27 13.57 21.99
CA ASP A 113 9.62 13.96 22.43
C ASP A 113 10.21 12.79 23.23
N LEU A 114 11.04 11.97 22.58
CA LEU A 114 11.81 10.93 23.25
C LEU A 114 13.11 11.54 23.77
N ASP A 115 13.37 11.41 25.08
CA ASP A 115 14.63 11.89 25.66
C ASP A 115 15.83 11.15 25.05
N GLU A 116 16.78 11.91 24.49
CA GLU A 116 17.95 11.35 23.82
C GLU A 116 18.89 10.64 24.80
N GLU A 117 18.93 11.15 26.04
CA GLU A 117 19.83 10.71 27.11
C GLU A 117 19.33 9.45 27.86
N ASP A 118 18.05 9.09 27.70
CA ASP A 118 17.49 7.90 28.33
C ASP A 118 17.86 6.62 27.54
N ASN A 119 18.59 5.73 28.22
CA ASN A 119 19.08 4.46 27.68
C ASN A 119 18.30 3.25 28.20
N THR A 120 17.11 3.46 28.76
CA THR A 120 16.22 2.36 29.16
C THR A 120 15.84 1.51 27.94
N TRP A 121 15.67 0.21 28.13
CA TRP A 121 15.32 -0.72 27.05
C TRP A 121 13.99 -0.35 26.36
N GLU A 122 13.05 0.26 27.10
CA GLU A 122 11.80 0.81 26.58
C GLU A 122 12.06 1.94 25.59
N THR A 123 12.90 2.91 25.97
CA THR A 123 13.29 4.05 25.14
C THR A 123 14.09 3.62 23.92
N ALA A 124 14.95 2.60 24.05
CA ALA A 124 15.65 1.99 22.92
C ALA A 124 14.67 1.32 21.93
N LEU A 125 13.65 0.62 22.44
CA LEU A 125 12.61 0.01 21.61
C LEU A 125 11.74 1.07 20.93
N LEU A 126 11.31 2.11 21.67
CA LEU A 126 10.56 3.25 21.15
C LEU A 126 11.34 3.97 20.06
N ARG A 127 12.63 4.24 20.25
CA ARG A 127 13.50 4.89 19.26
C ARG A 127 13.61 4.08 17.96
N LYS A 128 13.62 2.75 18.05
CA LYS A 128 13.59 1.87 16.87
C LYS A 128 12.23 1.85 16.16
N MET A 129 11.14 2.00 16.91
CA MET A 129 9.77 2.07 16.40
C MET A 129 9.38 3.47 15.95
N SER A 130 10.18 4.49 16.23
CA SER A 130 9.99 5.87 15.79
C SER A 130 10.51 6.08 14.36
N PRO A 131 9.97 7.07 13.64
CA PRO A 131 10.49 7.42 12.32
C PRO A 131 11.95 7.90 12.44
N PRO A 132 12.82 7.53 11.50
CA PRO A 132 14.23 7.94 11.57
C PRO A 132 14.35 9.45 11.35
N GLU A 133 15.31 10.08 12.05
CA GLU A 133 15.61 11.50 11.91
C GLU A 133 15.81 11.90 10.44
N GLN A 134 15.13 12.98 10.03
CA GLN A 134 15.23 13.49 8.67
C GLN A 134 16.01 14.79 8.61
N THR A 135 17.26 14.69 8.16
CA THR A 135 17.93 15.81 7.51
C THR A 135 17.45 15.92 6.05
N ILE A 136 17.46 17.13 5.49
CA ILE A 136 17.01 17.41 4.11
C ILE A 136 17.74 16.54 3.06
N THR A 137 18.96 16.09 3.38
CA THR A 137 19.84 15.26 2.53
C THR A 137 19.80 13.77 2.86
N SER A 138 18.96 13.33 3.80
CA SER A 138 18.97 11.94 4.27
C SER A 138 18.50 10.95 3.19
N ARG A 139 19.32 9.93 2.91
CA ARG A 139 18.98 8.80 2.02
C ARG A 139 17.75 8.03 2.51
N ASN A 140 17.46 8.06 3.81
CA ASN A 140 16.31 7.37 4.41
C ASN A 140 14.99 7.88 3.87
N ARG A 141 14.90 9.19 3.56
CA ARG A 141 13.72 9.78 2.91
C ARG A 141 13.45 9.13 1.56
N PHE A 142 14.49 9.00 0.74
CA PHE A 142 14.40 8.40 -0.58
C PHE A 142 14.04 6.92 -0.50
N TYR A 143 14.69 6.14 0.38
CA TYR A 143 14.39 4.72 0.52
C TYR A 143 12.97 4.46 0.96
N PHE A 144 12.45 5.23 1.92
CA PHE A 144 11.06 5.08 2.34
C PHE A 144 10.07 5.50 1.24
N SER A 145 10.36 6.59 0.53
CA SER A 145 9.57 7.07 -0.61
C SER A 145 9.49 6.02 -1.73
N LEU A 146 10.62 5.38 -2.06
CA LEU A 146 10.67 4.26 -2.99
C LEU A 146 9.93 3.03 -2.44
N TYR A 147 10.10 2.70 -1.16
CA TYR A 147 9.42 1.58 -0.51
C TYR A 147 7.89 1.73 -0.53
N TYR A 148 7.38 2.91 -0.15
CA TYR A 148 5.98 3.29 -0.25
C TYR A 148 5.45 3.11 -1.67
N THR A 149 6.22 3.57 -2.66
CA THR A 149 5.87 3.41 -4.07
C THR A 149 5.77 1.94 -4.47
N VAL A 150 6.79 1.14 -4.13
CA VAL A 150 6.87 -0.29 -4.50
C VAL A 150 5.74 -1.08 -3.86
N SER A 151 5.49 -0.91 -2.55
CA SER A 151 4.47 -1.67 -1.84
C SER A 151 3.06 -1.47 -2.41
N HIS A 152 2.73 -0.24 -2.82
CA HIS A 152 1.42 0.11 -3.37
C HIS A 152 1.30 -0.27 -4.85
N VAL A 153 2.31 0.04 -5.66
CA VAL A 153 2.32 -0.32 -7.08
C VAL A 153 2.28 -1.84 -7.26
N PHE A 154 3.02 -2.60 -6.45
CA PHE A 154 3.00 -4.06 -6.51
C PHE A 154 1.62 -4.61 -6.11
N ALA A 155 0.93 -4.01 -5.14
CA ALA A 155 -0.45 -4.37 -4.80
C ALA A 155 -1.40 -4.23 -6.01
N PHE A 156 -1.32 -3.10 -6.73
CA PHE A 156 -2.13 -2.90 -7.93
C PHE A 156 -1.77 -3.87 -9.06
N ILE A 157 -0.49 -4.09 -9.32
CA ILE A 157 -0.01 -5.05 -10.33
C ILE A 157 -0.51 -6.46 -9.98
N ASN A 158 -0.39 -6.86 -8.71
CA ASN A 158 -0.79 -8.17 -8.23
C ASN A 158 -2.28 -8.43 -8.48
N THR A 159 -3.13 -7.47 -8.11
CA THR A 159 -4.56 -7.51 -8.38
C THR A 159 -4.87 -7.53 -9.86
N PHE A 160 -4.26 -6.64 -10.64
CA PHE A 160 -4.52 -6.53 -12.07
C PHE A 160 -4.11 -7.80 -12.82
N ILE A 161 -2.93 -8.36 -12.56
CA ILE A 161 -2.48 -9.60 -13.21
C ILE A 161 -3.45 -10.74 -12.88
N PHE A 162 -3.85 -10.88 -11.61
CA PHE A 162 -4.73 -11.96 -11.23
C PHE A 162 -6.07 -11.88 -11.95
N TRP A 163 -6.76 -10.74 -11.83
CA TRP A 163 -8.12 -10.59 -12.36
C TRP A 163 -8.19 -10.37 -13.87
N ALA A 164 -7.20 -9.69 -14.48
CA ALA A 164 -7.23 -9.37 -15.91
C ALA A 164 -6.52 -10.40 -16.80
N PHE A 165 -5.58 -11.19 -16.24
CA PHE A 165 -4.80 -12.15 -17.04
C PHE A 165 -4.94 -13.59 -16.55
N VAL A 166 -4.76 -13.84 -15.27
CA VAL A 166 -4.67 -15.21 -14.74
C VAL A 166 -6.06 -15.87 -14.71
N VAL A 167 -7.06 -15.16 -14.17
CA VAL A 167 -8.45 -15.64 -14.10
C VAL A 167 -9.06 -15.87 -15.49
N PRO A 168 -9.03 -14.90 -16.44
CA PRO A 168 -9.65 -15.10 -17.76
C PRO A 168 -8.97 -16.18 -18.62
N LYS A 169 -7.72 -16.55 -18.30
CA LYS A 169 -6.98 -17.62 -18.98
C LYS A 169 -7.16 -19.00 -18.34
N GLY A 170 -8.05 -19.13 -17.36
CA GLY A 170 -8.32 -20.41 -16.69
C GLY A 170 -7.19 -20.91 -15.79
N HIS A 171 -6.18 -20.05 -15.53
CA HIS A 171 -5.08 -20.31 -14.60
C HIS A 171 -5.32 -19.67 -13.23
N GLY A 172 -6.49 -19.05 -13.03
CA GLY A 172 -6.92 -18.51 -11.74
C GLY A 172 -7.22 -19.64 -10.77
N ASP A 173 -6.70 -19.51 -9.56
CA ASP A 173 -7.01 -20.38 -8.42
C ASP A 173 -8.44 -20.05 -7.88
N LEU A 174 -9.44 -19.98 -8.77
CA LEU A 174 -10.83 -19.82 -8.38
C LEU A 174 -11.36 -21.15 -7.81
N PRO A 175 -12.24 -21.11 -6.80
CA PRO A 175 -12.93 -22.31 -6.31
C PRO A 175 -13.57 -23.08 -7.48
N ARG A 176 -13.31 -24.39 -7.58
CA ARG A 176 -13.83 -25.26 -8.65
C ARG A 176 -14.89 -26.24 -8.12
N ASP A 177 -15.94 -26.45 -8.90
CA ASP A 177 -16.94 -27.48 -8.63
C ASP A 177 -16.31 -28.88 -8.66
N ARG A 178 -16.27 -29.54 -7.49
CA ARG A 178 -15.82 -30.94 -7.33
C ARG A 178 -16.76 -31.98 -7.96
N GLN A 179 -17.72 -31.60 -8.81
CA GLN A 179 -18.71 -32.52 -9.39
C GLN A 179 -18.87 -32.37 -10.92
N ARG A 180 -17.99 -33.04 -11.67
CA ARG A 180 -18.34 -34.09 -12.66
C ARG A 180 -17.10 -34.41 -13.49
N GLY A 181 -16.76 -35.70 -13.57
CA GLY A 181 -15.84 -36.18 -14.60
C GLY A 181 -16.37 -35.82 -15.98
N GLY A 182 -15.65 -34.95 -16.67
CA GLY A 182 -15.94 -34.53 -18.04
C GLY A 182 -14.88 -33.52 -18.45
N GLY A 183 -13.96 -33.93 -19.33
CA GLY A 183 -12.95 -33.02 -19.87
C GLY A 183 -13.61 -31.85 -20.59
N GLY A 184 -13.39 -30.66 -20.08
CA GLY A 184 -13.84 -29.40 -20.66
C GLY A 184 -13.13 -28.25 -19.95
N ASP A 185 -12.71 -27.25 -20.72
CA ASP A 185 -11.96 -26.06 -20.31
C ASP A 185 -12.80 -25.11 -19.44
N ASP A 186 -13.37 -25.60 -18.34
CA ASP A 186 -14.17 -24.81 -17.42
C ASP A 186 -13.25 -24.09 -16.42
N ALA A 187 -12.76 -22.93 -16.85
CA ALA A 187 -12.31 -21.90 -15.93
C ALA A 187 -13.46 -21.60 -14.97
N GLY A 188 -13.22 -21.62 -13.65
CA GLY A 188 -14.25 -21.35 -12.64
C GLY A 188 -15.07 -20.11 -13.03
N SER A 189 -16.34 -20.32 -13.36
CA SER A 189 -17.20 -19.28 -13.90
C SER A 189 -17.62 -18.33 -12.78
N LEU A 190 -17.35 -17.04 -12.95
CA LEU A 190 -17.96 -15.97 -12.13
C LEU A 190 -19.46 -15.82 -12.45
N GLU A 191 -19.95 -16.43 -13.54
CA GLU A 191 -21.32 -16.24 -14.04
C GLU A 191 -22.36 -17.15 -13.35
N ASP A 192 -21.95 -18.27 -12.75
CA ASP A 192 -22.89 -19.31 -12.27
C ASP A 192 -23.09 -19.36 -10.75
N GLY A 193 -22.88 -18.25 -10.03
CA GLY A 193 -23.14 -18.19 -8.57
C GLY A 193 -22.29 -19.15 -7.71
N GLY A 194 -21.40 -19.92 -8.32
CA GLY A 194 -20.57 -20.96 -7.70
C GLY A 194 -19.37 -20.44 -6.92
N PHE A 195 -19.03 -19.14 -7.03
CA PHE A 195 -17.89 -18.57 -6.30
C PHE A 195 -18.01 -18.77 -4.78
N PHE A 196 -19.22 -18.77 -4.20
CA PHE A 196 -19.44 -19.06 -2.79
C PHE A 196 -19.99 -20.48 -2.51
N GLY A 197 -20.19 -21.30 -3.55
CA GLY A 197 -20.74 -22.65 -3.43
C GLY A 197 -19.85 -23.63 -2.66
N HIS A 198 -18.54 -23.35 -2.58
CA HIS A 198 -17.52 -24.19 -1.94
C HIS A 198 -17.23 -23.85 -0.47
N GLY A 199 -18.04 -22.97 0.13
CA GLY A 199 -17.84 -22.43 1.46
C GLY A 199 -17.13 -21.08 1.43
N TRP A 200 -17.11 -20.38 2.57
CA TRP A 200 -16.69 -18.98 2.63
C TRP A 200 -15.17 -18.76 2.61
N PHE A 201 -14.38 -19.78 2.97
CA PHE A 201 -12.94 -19.61 3.26
C PHE A 201 -12.05 -19.45 2.02
N GLU A 202 -12.20 -20.29 0.99
CA GLU A 202 -11.39 -20.17 -0.23
C GLU A 202 -11.69 -18.87 -1.00
N PRO A 203 -12.97 -18.49 -1.21
CA PRO A 203 -13.33 -17.21 -1.83
C PRO A 203 -12.77 -16.03 -1.03
N PHE A 204 -12.87 -16.10 0.30
CA PHE A 204 -12.31 -15.10 1.20
C PHE A 204 -10.79 -14.98 1.02
N CYS A 205 -10.05 -16.09 0.97
CA CYS A 205 -8.60 -16.06 0.78
C CYS A 205 -8.20 -15.51 -0.59
N VAL A 206 -8.90 -15.90 -1.67
CA VAL A 206 -8.66 -15.39 -3.03
C VAL A 206 -8.90 -13.88 -3.12
N LEU A 207 -10.04 -13.41 -2.60
CA LEU A 207 -10.36 -11.98 -2.58
C LEU A 207 -9.32 -11.19 -1.78
N ASN A 208 -8.85 -11.72 -0.67
CA ASN A 208 -7.88 -11.03 0.17
C ASN A 208 -6.47 -11.02 -0.42
N LEU A 209 -6.05 -12.11 -1.05
CA LEU A 209 -4.74 -12.23 -1.66
C LEU A 209 -4.59 -11.36 -2.91
N TRP A 210 -5.68 -11.21 -3.68
CA TRP A 210 -5.64 -10.60 -5.02
C TRP A 210 -6.58 -9.40 -5.21
N GLY A 211 -7.39 -9.01 -4.23
CA GLY A 211 -8.27 -7.84 -4.33
C GLY A 211 -8.08 -6.87 -3.17
N TYR A 212 -8.20 -7.36 -1.94
CA TYR A 212 -8.23 -6.51 -0.76
C TYR A 212 -6.90 -5.78 -0.50
N THR A 213 -5.77 -6.36 -0.91
CA THR A 213 -4.45 -5.68 -0.83
C THR A 213 -4.39 -4.41 -1.68
N ALA A 214 -4.95 -4.42 -2.89
CA ALA A 214 -5.06 -3.21 -3.72
C ALA A 214 -6.07 -2.21 -3.15
N LEU A 215 -7.17 -2.68 -2.55
CA LEU A 215 -8.13 -1.80 -1.88
C LEU A 215 -7.52 -1.10 -0.66
N LEU A 216 -6.72 -1.82 0.14
CA LEU A 216 -5.98 -1.23 1.25
C LEU A 216 -4.94 -0.22 0.77
N ALA A 217 -4.21 -0.51 -0.30
CA ALA A 217 -3.29 0.44 -0.92
C ALA A 217 -4.01 1.72 -1.40
N LEU A 218 -5.18 1.57 -2.03
CA LEU A 218 -6.01 2.70 -2.47
C LEU A 218 -6.54 3.51 -1.27
N PHE A 219 -7.06 2.83 -0.25
CA PHE A 219 -7.56 3.43 0.98
C PHE A 219 -6.45 4.21 1.70
N GLU A 220 -5.25 3.63 1.77
CA GLU A 220 -4.08 4.26 2.35
C GLU A 220 -3.68 5.53 1.57
N ILE A 221 -3.54 5.44 0.24
CA ILE A 221 -3.21 6.58 -0.63
C ILE A 221 -4.22 7.71 -0.42
N LEU A 222 -5.52 7.41 -0.49
CA LEU A 222 -6.57 8.43 -0.49
C LEU A 222 -6.87 8.99 0.90
N LEU A 223 -6.84 8.17 1.95
CA LEU A 223 -7.42 8.52 3.26
C LEU A 223 -6.43 8.62 4.42
N LEU A 224 -5.40 7.77 4.48
CA LEU A 224 -4.62 7.60 5.71
C LEU A 224 -3.28 8.35 5.74
N ASN A 225 -2.77 8.82 4.61
CA ASN A 225 -1.55 9.61 4.58
C ASN A 225 -1.68 10.86 3.72
N SER A 226 -0.84 11.84 4.00
CA SER A 226 -0.70 13.11 3.27
C SER A 226 0.62 13.18 2.48
N ILE A 227 1.20 12.02 2.13
CA ILE A 227 2.46 11.93 1.38
C ILE A 227 2.28 12.54 0.00
N LYS A 228 3.06 13.58 -0.30
CA LYS A 228 3.00 14.27 -1.60
C LYS A 228 3.52 13.39 -2.74
N ARG A 229 3.22 13.81 -3.97
CA ARG A 229 3.76 13.20 -5.20
C ARG A 229 5.28 13.00 -5.14
N GLN A 230 5.73 11.84 -5.63
CA GLN A 230 7.12 11.43 -5.49
C GLN A 230 8.03 12.22 -6.44
N ILE A 231 9.07 12.84 -5.90
CA ILE A 231 10.06 13.64 -6.63
C ILE A 231 11.46 13.20 -6.22
N PRO A 232 12.38 12.92 -7.16
CA PRO A 232 12.18 12.95 -8.61
C PRO A 232 11.43 11.71 -9.14
N VAL A 233 10.65 11.90 -10.22
CA VAL A 233 9.82 10.83 -10.81
C VAL A 233 10.67 9.72 -11.45
N HIS A 234 11.73 10.08 -12.18
CA HIS A 234 12.54 9.11 -12.91
C HIS A 234 13.22 8.08 -12.00
N THR A 235 13.64 8.46 -10.80
CA THR A 235 14.27 7.52 -9.85
C THR A 235 13.28 6.46 -9.35
N HIS A 236 12.01 6.84 -9.18
CA HIS A 236 10.95 5.90 -8.78
C HIS A 236 10.63 4.92 -9.90
N ILE A 237 10.54 5.41 -11.14
CA ILE A 237 10.33 4.58 -12.33
C ILE A 237 11.49 3.58 -12.49
N ILE A 238 12.75 4.05 -12.43
CA ILE A 238 13.93 3.18 -12.56
C ILE A 238 13.96 2.16 -11.41
N GLY A 239 13.70 2.59 -10.17
CA GLY A 239 13.66 1.68 -9.01
C GLY A 239 12.59 0.60 -9.12
N LEU A 240 11.38 0.96 -9.59
CA LEU A 240 10.29 0.02 -9.85
C LEU A 240 10.64 -0.98 -10.93
N VAL A 241 11.14 -0.51 -12.08
CA VAL A 241 11.57 -1.37 -13.20
C VAL A 241 12.64 -2.35 -12.72
N PHE A 242 13.65 -1.84 -12.01
CA PHE A 242 14.71 -2.67 -11.44
C PHE A 242 14.15 -3.75 -10.51
N LEU A 243 13.27 -3.40 -9.57
CA LEU A 243 12.70 -4.36 -8.62
C LEU A 243 11.76 -5.38 -9.27
N LEU A 244 11.02 -5.00 -10.32
CA LEU A 244 10.23 -5.95 -11.11
C LEU A 244 11.13 -6.93 -11.87
N CYS A 245 12.23 -6.46 -12.45
CA CYS A 245 13.25 -7.33 -13.06
C CYS A 245 13.89 -8.26 -12.04
N VAL A 246 14.22 -7.76 -10.84
CA VAL A 246 14.72 -8.58 -9.72
C VAL A 246 13.70 -9.65 -9.34
N TYR A 247 12.40 -9.32 -9.29
CA TYR A 247 11.36 -10.31 -9.05
C TYR A 247 11.31 -11.39 -10.16
N LEU A 248 11.42 -11.01 -11.44
CA LEU A 248 11.48 -12.00 -12.52
C LEU A 248 12.69 -12.94 -12.37
N GLY A 249 13.84 -12.40 -11.97
CA GLY A 249 15.02 -13.19 -11.62
C GLY A 249 14.77 -14.12 -10.44
N TRP A 250 14.13 -13.64 -9.38
CA TRP A 250 13.73 -14.41 -8.20
C TRP A 250 12.74 -15.54 -8.54
N ALA A 251 11.74 -15.26 -9.37
CA ALA A 251 10.77 -16.22 -9.87
C ALA A 251 11.44 -17.30 -10.73
N SER A 252 12.38 -16.90 -11.60
CA SER A 252 13.16 -17.82 -12.43
C SER A 252 14.06 -18.71 -11.59
N PHE A 253 14.69 -18.16 -10.55
CA PHE A 253 15.45 -18.92 -9.57
C PHE A 253 14.55 -19.92 -8.84
N GLY A 254 13.40 -19.50 -8.33
CA GLY A 254 12.43 -20.41 -7.70
C GLY A 254 12.03 -21.58 -8.60
N LYS A 255 11.86 -21.33 -9.90
CA LYS A 255 11.60 -22.38 -10.88
C LYS A 255 12.75 -23.40 -10.96
N LEU A 256 14.01 -22.95 -10.95
CA LEU A 256 15.16 -23.87 -10.98
C LEU A 256 15.20 -24.80 -9.75
N PHE A 257 14.77 -24.31 -8.59
CA PHE A 257 14.78 -25.08 -7.34
C PHE A 257 13.56 -25.99 -7.16
N ILE A 258 12.39 -25.56 -7.62
CA ILE A 258 11.10 -26.24 -7.35
C ILE A 258 10.59 -26.98 -8.59
N GLY A 259 11.12 -26.67 -9.77
CA GLY A 259 10.71 -27.25 -11.05
C GLY A 259 9.48 -26.58 -11.68
N ARG A 260 8.82 -25.64 -10.98
CA ARG A 260 7.61 -24.95 -11.46
C ARG A 260 7.70 -23.44 -11.35
N ALA A 261 7.18 -22.75 -12.35
CA ALA A 261 7.11 -21.29 -12.36
C ALA A 261 5.96 -20.77 -11.48
N PRO A 262 6.10 -19.58 -10.86
CA PRO A 262 5.01 -18.96 -10.09
C PRO A 262 3.85 -18.47 -10.98
N TYR A 263 4.12 -18.18 -12.25
CA TYR A 263 3.12 -17.83 -13.25
C TYR A 263 3.21 -18.76 -14.47
N PHE A 264 2.07 -19.09 -15.08
CA PHE A 264 2.02 -19.93 -16.28
C PHE A 264 2.85 -19.34 -17.44
N TRP A 265 2.88 -18.02 -17.57
CA TRP A 265 3.59 -17.33 -18.64
C TRP A 265 5.11 -17.27 -18.47
N LEU A 266 5.64 -17.74 -17.33
CA LEU A 266 7.08 -17.93 -17.06
C LEU A 266 7.54 -19.36 -17.33
N ASP A 267 6.63 -20.26 -17.72
CA ASP A 267 6.94 -21.65 -18.00
C ASP A 267 6.99 -21.90 -19.52
N PRO A 268 8.15 -22.29 -20.10
CA PRO A 268 8.26 -22.63 -21.52
C PRO A 268 7.48 -23.89 -21.88
N GLU A 269 7.04 -24.70 -20.91
CA GLU A 269 6.13 -25.83 -21.18
C GLU A 269 4.72 -25.34 -21.56
N PHE A 270 4.26 -24.26 -20.93
CA PHE A 270 2.97 -23.64 -21.22
C PHE A 270 3.05 -22.60 -22.35
N VAL A 271 4.17 -21.87 -22.43
CA VAL A 271 4.40 -20.88 -23.47
C VAL A 271 5.32 -21.46 -24.55
N ARG A 272 4.70 -22.00 -25.60
CA ARG A 272 5.37 -22.70 -26.73
C ARG A 272 6.45 -21.87 -27.44
N TYR A 273 6.38 -20.54 -27.40
CA TYR A 273 7.32 -19.64 -28.08
C TYR A 273 8.09 -18.76 -27.10
N ARG A 274 9.42 -18.79 -27.16
CA ARG A 274 10.31 -17.96 -26.33
C ARG A 274 10.01 -16.46 -26.47
N GLU A 275 9.72 -15.99 -27.69
CA GLU A 275 9.39 -14.59 -27.96
C GLU A 275 8.15 -14.13 -27.20
N LEU A 276 7.15 -15.01 -27.07
CA LEU A 276 5.90 -14.73 -26.38
C LEU A 276 6.12 -14.66 -24.85
N MET A 277 6.99 -15.50 -24.31
CA MET A 277 7.43 -15.44 -22.91
C MET A 277 8.16 -14.11 -22.61
N PHE A 278 9.06 -13.68 -23.51
CA PHE A 278 9.71 -12.37 -23.39
C PHE A 278 8.69 -11.22 -23.46
N GLY A 279 7.67 -11.33 -24.32
CA GLY A 279 6.57 -10.38 -24.39
C GLY A 279 5.82 -10.25 -23.07
N TYR A 280 5.47 -11.36 -22.41
CA TYR A 280 4.83 -11.32 -21.10
C TYR A 280 5.73 -10.74 -20.00
N CYS A 281 7.02 -11.08 -19.99
CA CYS A 281 7.98 -10.49 -19.05
C CYS A 281 8.12 -8.97 -19.25
N ALA A 282 8.21 -8.53 -20.50
CA ALA A 282 8.27 -7.11 -20.84
C ALA A 282 6.98 -6.39 -20.41
N LEU A 283 5.82 -6.98 -20.69
CA LEU A 283 4.53 -6.45 -20.26
C LEU A 283 4.48 -6.31 -18.73
N PHE A 284 4.88 -7.35 -17.99
CA PHE A 284 4.95 -7.33 -16.52
C PHE A 284 5.78 -6.15 -15.98
N VAL A 285 6.95 -5.89 -16.59
CA VAL A 285 7.81 -4.77 -16.19
C VAL A 285 7.18 -3.42 -16.55
N VAL A 286 6.53 -3.31 -17.71
CA VAL A 286 5.83 -2.08 -18.16
C VAL A 286 4.62 -1.74 -17.28
N LEU A 287 4.00 -2.73 -16.62
CA LEU A 287 2.95 -2.46 -15.62
C LEU A 287 3.47 -1.61 -14.45
N GLY A 288 4.76 -1.69 -14.11
CA GLY A 288 5.39 -0.85 -13.08
C GLY A 288 5.16 0.65 -13.30
N PRO A 289 5.71 1.22 -14.38
CA PRO A 289 5.47 2.62 -14.73
C PRO A 289 3.99 2.98 -14.92
N ALA A 290 3.17 2.08 -15.49
CA ALA A 290 1.75 2.33 -15.70
C ALA A 290 0.98 2.50 -14.37
N PHE A 291 1.17 1.58 -13.41
CA PHE A 291 0.54 1.68 -12.10
C PHE A 291 1.19 2.73 -11.20
N PHE A 292 2.46 3.08 -11.44
CA PHE A 292 3.06 4.27 -10.84
C PHE A 292 2.36 5.54 -11.30
N ALA A 293 2.06 5.68 -12.59
CA ALA A 293 1.31 6.82 -13.10
C ALA A 293 -0.12 6.88 -12.50
N LEU A 294 -0.78 5.74 -12.34
CA LEU A 294 -2.06 5.64 -11.62
C LEU A 294 -1.93 6.16 -10.18
N MET A 295 -0.96 5.63 -9.42
CA MET A 295 -0.70 6.06 -8.04
C MET A 295 -0.39 7.56 -7.97
N TYR A 296 0.43 8.08 -8.89
CA TYR A 296 0.79 9.49 -8.98
C TYR A 296 -0.44 10.38 -9.23
N GLY A 297 -1.35 9.94 -10.10
CA GLY A 297 -2.62 10.59 -10.37
C GLY A 297 -3.56 10.57 -9.16
N LEU A 298 -3.68 9.43 -8.46
CA LEU A 298 -4.49 9.32 -7.24
C LEU A 298 -4.00 10.24 -6.12
N ILE A 299 -2.67 10.37 -5.95
CA ILE A 299 -2.09 11.31 -4.99
C ILE A 299 -2.42 12.75 -5.40
N GLY A 300 -2.30 13.10 -6.69
CA GLY A 300 -2.66 14.43 -7.19
C GLY A 300 -4.15 14.76 -6.98
N LEU A 301 -5.05 13.83 -7.28
CA LEU A 301 -6.48 13.96 -7.04
C LEU A 301 -6.77 14.21 -5.55
N ARG A 302 -6.15 13.43 -4.67
CA ARG A 302 -6.30 13.59 -3.22
C ARG A 302 -5.78 14.94 -2.73
N GLU A 303 -4.61 15.39 -3.22
CA GLU A 303 -4.06 16.71 -2.89
C GLU A 303 -5.08 17.82 -3.22
N GLU A 304 -5.66 17.80 -4.43
CA GLU A 304 -6.66 18.77 -4.87
C GLU A 304 -7.96 18.71 -4.04
N LEU A 305 -8.46 17.51 -3.75
CA LEU A 305 -9.65 17.33 -2.92
C LEU A 305 -9.42 17.77 -1.47
N ALA A 306 -8.26 17.44 -0.90
CA ALA A 306 -7.91 17.85 0.46
C ALA A 306 -7.78 19.37 0.58
N GLU A 307 -7.22 20.04 -0.42
CA GLU A 307 -7.17 21.51 -0.46
C GLU A 307 -8.57 22.13 -0.53
N LYS A 308 -9.42 21.59 -1.42
CA LYS A 308 -10.79 22.08 -1.66
C LYS A 308 -11.73 21.90 -0.47
N TYR A 309 -11.63 20.77 0.23
CA TYR A 309 -12.57 20.37 1.31
C TYR A 309 -11.95 20.44 2.71
N GLY A 310 -10.63 20.59 2.83
CA GLY A 310 -9.92 20.71 4.11
C GLY A 310 -9.76 22.15 4.59
N SER A 311 -9.93 23.14 3.71
CA SER A 311 -10.04 24.54 4.11
C SER A 311 -11.46 24.79 4.63
N PRO A 312 -11.66 25.27 5.87
CA PRO A 312 -12.94 25.85 6.23
C PRO A 312 -13.19 26.96 5.22
N SER A 313 -14.25 26.81 4.44
CA SER A 313 -14.75 27.84 3.54
C SER A 313 -14.67 29.18 4.26
N GLN A 314 -13.89 30.12 3.71
CA GLN A 314 -14.15 31.56 3.89
C GLN A 314 -15.51 31.84 3.22
N ALA A 315 -16.56 31.33 3.85
CA ALA A 315 -17.93 31.68 3.53
C ALA A 315 -18.26 32.91 4.37
N SER A 316 -18.25 34.06 3.68
CA SER A 316 -18.96 35.28 4.02
C SER A 316 -18.70 35.87 5.41
N THR A 317 -17.65 36.69 5.52
CA THR A 317 -17.78 37.90 6.35
C THR A 317 -18.54 38.92 5.51
N PRO A 318 -19.72 39.41 5.93
CA PRO A 318 -20.43 40.45 5.21
C PRO A 318 -19.56 41.72 5.22
N GLU A 319 -19.53 42.43 4.09
CA GLU A 319 -18.94 43.77 4.00
C GLU A 319 -19.58 44.66 5.08
N GLY A 320 -18.82 44.89 6.14
CA GLY A 320 -19.16 45.84 7.19
C GLY A 320 -18.98 47.26 6.67
N SER A 321 -20.10 47.96 6.59
CA SER A 321 -20.25 49.41 6.63
C SER A 321 -19.26 50.11 7.58
N GLN A 322 -18.62 51.20 7.12
CA GLN A 322 -18.44 52.46 7.87
C GLN A 322 -17.61 53.47 7.03
N GLN A 323 -18.31 54.42 6.45
CA GLN A 323 -17.83 55.73 5.99
C GLN A 323 -18.96 56.65 6.46
N GLY A 324 -18.83 57.55 7.43
CA GLY A 324 -17.71 58.33 7.91
C GLY A 324 -18.34 59.69 8.18
N ASP A 325 -18.97 59.83 9.35
CA ASP A 325 -19.51 61.12 9.81
C ASP A 325 -18.33 61.93 10.37
N GLU A 326 -17.85 62.87 9.56
CA GLU A 326 -17.16 64.09 10.01
C GLU A 326 -17.70 65.25 9.15
N GLU A 327 -18.68 65.98 9.69
CA GLU A 327 -18.69 67.45 9.87
C GLU A 327 -19.88 67.91 10.73
#